data_AF-A0A441X368-F1
#
_entry.id   AF-A0A441X368-F1
#
_cell.length_a   1.000
_cell.length_b   1.000
_cell.length_c   1.000
_cell.angle_alpha   90.00
_cell.angle_beta   90.00
_cell.angle_gamma   90.00
#
_symmetry.space_group_name_H-M   'P 1'
#
loop_
_entity.id
_entity.type
_entity.pdbx_description
1 polymer ?
#
loop_
_entity_poly.entity_id
_entity_poly.type
_entity_poly.pdbx_seq_one_letter_code
_entity_poly.pdbx_strand_id
1 'polypeptide(L)'
;MDQDALERILNTALDKLYAGDQAIIKVDVAERTICARLAAILQASFKDHAVHAEYNRHGVDPKEISLPNADGVLTGTRVFPDIIVHQPGHDDENLLVIEVKKSTNVLPDEADLRKLEKIKEQIAYRFAVFLRLPAGQDAARADVRMTWVGPQLRNLNSASITEYPFPWPDEHKGYQVFPEAMENDDLVAFHGTARANLDSIINNGFQFAGSLQSLSFAKHSPSSLSHACSRRSESSPEGVVIAVRFAPPIPRPYIAVETSDIHVYRLNEQPEVIGYCNVPADYVLR
;
A
#
# COMPACT_ATOMS: atom_id res chain seq x y z
N MET A 1 5.46 18.73 -10.80
CA MET A 1 4.96 18.63 -9.42
C MET A 1 5.26 17.23 -8.90
N ASP A 2 5.69 17.09 -7.65
CA ASP A 2 5.97 15.79 -7.00
C ASP A 2 4.83 15.37 -6.06
N GLN A 3 4.95 14.18 -5.46
CA GLN A 3 3.94 13.61 -4.57
C GLN A 3 3.76 14.47 -3.30
N ASP A 4 4.85 14.93 -2.68
CA ASP A 4 4.80 15.74 -1.46
C ASP A 4 4.10 17.09 -1.67
N ALA A 5 4.30 17.72 -2.83
CA ALA A 5 3.56 18.92 -3.20
C ALA A 5 2.07 18.64 -3.38
N LEU A 6 1.71 17.53 -4.06
CA LEU A 6 0.31 17.14 -4.23
C LEU A 6 -0.34 16.78 -2.89
N GLU A 7 0.36 16.08 -2.00
CA GLU A 7 -0.14 15.74 -0.66
C GLU A 7 -0.47 16.99 0.16
N ARG A 8 0.39 18.01 0.12
CA ARG A 8 0.12 19.30 0.78
C ARG A 8 -1.10 20.01 0.18
N ILE A 9 -1.25 19.98 -1.15
CA ILE A 9 -2.42 20.55 -1.84
C ILE A 9 -3.70 19.81 -1.43
N LEU A 10 -3.68 18.47 -1.44
CA LEU A 10 -4.81 17.64 -1.07
C LEU A 10 -5.20 17.86 0.39
N ASN A 11 -4.25 17.87 1.32
CA ASN A 11 -4.52 18.16 2.73
C ASN A 11 -5.14 19.55 2.93
N THR A 12 -4.60 20.58 2.25
CA THR A 12 -5.16 21.94 2.31
C THR A 12 -6.59 21.99 1.76
N ALA A 13 -6.87 21.25 0.68
CA ALA A 13 -8.21 21.18 0.10
C ALA A 13 -9.20 20.43 1.01
N LEU A 14 -8.76 19.34 1.64
CA LEU A 14 -9.54 18.59 2.62
C LEU A 14 -9.84 19.43 3.88
N ASP A 15 -8.88 20.23 4.35
CA ASP A 15 -9.10 21.16 5.47
C ASP A 15 -10.21 22.15 5.13
N LYS A 16 -10.16 22.76 3.93
CA LYS A 16 -11.20 23.68 3.45
C LYS A 16 -12.56 22.98 3.30
N LEU A 17 -12.57 21.77 2.77
CA LEU A 17 -13.80 20.97 2.60
C LEU A 17 -14.46 20.68 3.94
N TYR A 18 -13.71 20.16 4.92
CA TYR A 18 -14.27 19.83 6.24
C TYR A 18 -14.57 21.08 7.08
N ALA A 19 -13.91 22.20 6.87
CA ALA A 19 -14.25 23.46 7.53
C ALA A 19 -15.50 24.13 6.94
N GLY A 20 -15.65 24.12 5.60
CA GLY A 20 -16.72 24.83 4.90
C GLY A 20 -17.99 24.00 4.67
N ASP A 21 -17.86 22.69 4.51
CA ASP A 21 -18.94 21.80 4.07
C ASP A 21 -19.28 20.72 5.13
N GLN A 22 -18.86 20.88 6.39
CA GLN A 22 -19.08 19.89 7.47
C GLN A 22 -20.55 19.50 7.63
N ALA A 23 -21.47 20.46 7.49
CA ALA A 23 -22.90 20.23 7.67
C ALA A 23 -23.45 19.20 6.67
N ILE A 24 -23.02 19.25 5.40
CA ILE A 24 -23.48 18.32 4.37
C ILE A 24 -22.79 16.95 4.50
N ILE A 25 -21.54 16.91 4.96
CA ILE A 25 -20.81 15.67 5.21
C ILE A 25 -21.44 14.91 6.40
N LYS A 26 -21.88 15.63 7.44
CA LYS A 26 -22.54 15.05 8.63
C LYS A 26 -23.90 14.41 8.35
N VAL A 27 -24.63 14.88 7.35
CA VAL A 27 -25.89 14.28 6.92
C VAL A 27 -25.70 13.17 5.88
N ASP A 28 -24.46 12.67 5.75
CA ASP A 28 -24.09 11.55 4.87
C ASP A 28 -24.47 11.76 3.40
N VAL A 29 -24.27 12.98 2.89
CA VAL A 29 -24.53 13.32 1.48
C VAL A 29 -23.80 12.37 0.53
N ALA A 30 -24.34 12.18 -0.68
CA ALA A 30 -23.74 11.31 -1.69
C ALA A 30 -22.30 11.71 -2.03
N GLU A 31 -21.42 10.73 -2.27
CA GLU A 31 -19.99 10.91 -2.61
C GLU A 31 -19.82 11.90 -3.75
N ARG A 32 -20.60 11.77 -4.82
CA ARG A 32 -20.59 12.71 -5.96
C ARG A 32 -20.72 14.18 -5.56
N THR A 33 -21.51 14.50 -4.53
CA THR A 33 -21.63 15.87 -4.02
C THR A 33 -20.34 16.33 -3.37
N ILE A 34 -19.73 15.47 -2.55
CA ILE A 34 -18.44 15.75 -1.90
C ILE A 34 -17.34 15.89 -2.95
N CYS A 35 -17.29 15.01 -3.95
CA CYS A 35 -16.33 15.06 -5.05
C CYS A 35 -16.43 16.36 -5.84
N ALA A 36 -17.63 16.81 -6.17
CA ALA A 36 -17.84 18.07 -6.86
C ALA A 36 -17.33 19.28 -6.04
N ARG A 37 -17.58 19.29 -4.72
CA ARG A 37 -17.06 20.33 -3.81
C ARG A 37 -15.54 20.30 -3.71
N LEU A 38 -14.96 19.11 -3.54
CA LEU A 38 -13.51 18.92 -3.45
C LEU A 38 -12.80 19.31 -4.75
N ALA A 39 -13.33 18.92 -5.92
CA ALA A 39 -12.80 19.30 -7.22
C ALA A 39 -12.76 20.83 -7.41
N ALA A 40 -13.84 21.52 -7.02
CA ALA A 40 -13.90 22.98 -7.08
C ALA A 40 -12.86 23.65 -6.16
N ILE A 41 -12.64 23.12 -4.96
CA ILE A 41 -11.61 23.62 -4.03
C ILE A 41 -10.21 23.38 -4.61
N LEU A 42 -9.97 22.20 -5.18
CA LEU A 42 -8.68 21.80 -5.76
C LEU A 42 -8.30 22.65 -6.96
N GLN A 43 -9.26 23.01 -7.83
CA GLN A 43 -9.00 23.80 -9.04
C GLN A 43 -8.19 25.09 -8.76
N ALA A 44 -8.40 25.73 -7.60
CA ALA A 44 -7.67 26.94 -7.23
C ALA A 44 -6.14 26.72 -7.05
N SER A 45 -5.70 25.47 -6.86
CA SER A 45 -4.30 25.10 -6.67
C SER A 45 -3.60 24.67 -7.97
N PHE A 46 -4.35 24.49 -9.06
CA PHE A 46 -3.84 24.03 -10.35
C PHE A 46 -4.11 25.08 -11.42
N LYS A 47 -3.08 25.85 -11.80
CA LYS A 47 -3.20 26.90 -12.82
C LYS A 47 -3.12 26.38 -14.24
N ASP A 48 -2.25 25.38 -14.45
CA ASP A 48 -1.96 24.82 -15.78
C ASP A 48 -2.68 23.49 -16.05
N HIS A 49 -3.56 23.07 -15.13
CA HIS A 49 -4.35 21.84 -15.25
C HIS A 49 -5.81 22.11 -14.88
N ALA A 50 -6.71 21.40 -15.54
CA ALA A 50 -8.12 21.34 -15.16
C ALA A 50 -8.34 20.29 -14.08
N VAL A 51 -9.26 20.56 -13.16
CA VAL A 51 -9.74 19.62 -12.16
C VAL A 51 -11.20 19.31 -12.45
N HIS A 52 -11.49 18.08 -12.87
CA HIS A 52 -12.83 17.66 -13.25
C HIS A 52 -13.29 16.47 -12.42
N ALA A 53 -14.60 16.44 -12.12
CA ALA A 53 -15.25 15.27 -11.54
C ALA A 53 -15.88 14.41 -12.64
N GLU A 54 -15.84 13.09 -12.48
CA GLU A 54 -16.43 12.09 -13.38
C GLU A 54 -16.05 12.24 -14.88
N TYR A 55 -14.86 12.79 -15.15
CA TYR A 55 -14.45 13.07 -16.52
C TYR A 55 -14.17 11.79 -17.29
N ASN A 56 -14.96 11.55 -18.33
CA ASN A 56 -15.06 10.28 -19.03
C ASN A 56 -14.32 10.25 -20.37
N ARG A 57 -13.28 11.08 -20.55
CA ARG A 57 -12.42 11.06 -21.74
C ARG A 57 -10.94 10.84 -21.37
N HIS A 58 -10.22 10.19 -22.27
CA HIS A 58 -8.76 10.03 -22.30
C HIS A 58 -8.36 10.43 -23.73
N GLY A 59 -7.71 11.59 -23.85
CA GLY A 59 -7.64 12.30 -25.11
C GLY A 59 -9.03 12.70 -25.61
N VAL A 60 -9.43 12.17 -26.76
CA VAL A 60 -10.76 12.35 -27.36
C VAL A 60 -11.65 11.13 -27.23
N ASP A 61 -11.09 10.00 -26.82
CA ASP A 61 -11.79 8.73 -26.70
C ASP A 61 -12.46 8.60 -25.34
N PRO A 62 -13.53 7.79 -25.22
CA PRO A 62 -14.14 7.61 -23.93
C PRO A 62 -13.24 6.75 -23.03
N LYS A 63 -13.11 7.15 -21.77
CA LYS A 63 -12.18 6.54 -20.81
C LYS A 63 -12.61 5.11 -20.50
N GLU A 64 -11.77 4.17 -20.90
CA GLU A 64 -12.03 2.73 -20.81
C GLU A 64 -10.76 2.02 -20.38
N ILE A 65 -10.88 1.10 -19.42
CA ILE A 65 -9.77 0.25 -18.99
C ILE A 65 -10.11 -1.22 -19.24
N SER A 66 -9.08 -2.01 -19.51
CA SER A 66 -9.20 -3.47 -19.60
C SER A 66 -9.14 -4.08 -18.20
N LEU A 67 -10.23 -4.74 -17.80
CA LEU A 67 -10.34 -5.54 -16.58
C LEU A 67 -10.76 -6.97 -16.89
N PRO A 68 -10.27 -7.99 -16.17
CA PRO A 68 -10.73 -9.36 -16.34
C PRO A 68 -12.18 -9.48 -15.85
N ASN A 69 -13.02 -10.12 -16.66
CA ASN A 69 -14.37 -10.53 -16.25
C ASN A 69 -14.31 -11.76 -15.31
N ALA A 70 -15.47 -12.32 -14.96
CA ALA A 70 -15.56 -13.49 -14.07
C ALA A 70 -14.80 -14.73 -14.59
N ASP A 71 -14.62 -14.83 -15.91
CA ASP A 71 -13.90 -15.93 -16.57
C ASP A 71 -12.41 -15.60 -16.81
N GLY A 72 -11.92 -14.46 -16.30
CA GLY A 72 -10.54 -14.01 -16.48
C GLY A 72 -10.23 -13.35 -17.82
N VAL A 73 -11.23 -13.17 -18.69
CA VAL A 73 -11.07 -12.54 -20.00
C VAL A 73 -11.05 -11.02 -19.86
N LEU A 74 -10.02 -10.36 -20.40
CA LEU A 74 -9.94 -8.91 -20.41
C LEU A 74 -11.07 -8.30 -21.26
N THR A 75 -11.86 -7.45 -20.63
CA THR A 75 -12.95 -6.69 -21.27
C THR A 75 -12.78 -5.20 -21.00
N GLY A 76 -13.07 -4.39 -22.01
CA GLY A 76 -13.12 -2.94 -21.89
C GLY A 76 -14.26 -2.50 -20.97
N THR A 77 -13.94 -1.74 -19.93
CA THR A 77 -14.89 -1.21 -18.95
C THR A 77 -14.81 0.31 -18.93
N ARG A 78 -15.92 0.99 -19.21
CA ARG A 78 -16.01 2.45 -19.08
C ARG A 78 -15.79 2.86 -17.63
N VAL A 79 -14.91 3.84 -17.42
CA VAL A 79 -14.59 4.34 -16.09
C VAL A 79 -14.83 5.84 -15.99
N PHE A 80 -15.25 6.24 -14.79
CA PHE A 80 -15.58 7.61 -14.43
C PHE A 80 -14.85 7.87 -13.10
N PRO A 81 -13.57 8.27 -13.14
CA PRO A 81 -12.85 8.56 -11.91
C PRO A 81 -13.51 9.74 -11.19
N ASP A 82 -13.56 9.68 -9.86
CA ASP A 82 -14.30 10.67 -9.08
C ASP A 82 -13.77 12.09 -9.28
N ILE A 83 -12.45 12.24 -9.25
CA ILE A 83 -11.77 13.52 -9.54
C ILE A 83 -10.49 13.24 -10.33
N ILE A 84 -10.20 14.06 -11.33
CA ILE A 84 -8.94 14.05 -12.06
C ILE A 84 -8.33 15.45 -12.11
N VAL A 85 -7.01 15.49 -12.20
CA VAL A 85 -6.20 16.67 -12.54
C VAL A 85 -5.45 16.37 -13.82
N HIS A 86 -5.75 17.09 -14.88
CA HIS A 86 -5.27 16.78 -16.24
C HIS A 86 -5.30 18.00 -17.17
N GLN A 87 -4.77 17.83 -18.38
CA GLN A 87 -5.03 18.74 -19.50
C GLN A 87 -6.01 18.08 -20.49
N PRO A 88 -7.19 18.68 -20.75
CA PRO A 88 -8.18 18.07 -21.64
C PRO A 88 -7.71 17.92 -23.09
N GLY A 89 -8.12 16.82 -23.74
CA GLY A 89 -7.95 16.61 -25.18
C GLY A 89 -6.73 15.78 -25.57
N HIS A 90 -5.83 15.48 -24.63
CA HIS A 90 -4.70 14.57 -24.79
C HIS A 90 -4.35 13.94 -23.43
N ASP A 91 -3.34 13.06 -23.40
CA ASP A 91 -3.01 12.29 -22.19
C ASP A 91 -1.57 12.47 -21.70
N ASP A 92 -0.83 13.38 -22.34
CA ASP A 92 0.57 13.66 -22.00
C ASP A 92 0.70 14.29 -20.61
N GLU A 93 -0.35 14.97 -20.14
CA GLU A 93 -0.38 15.70 -18.87
C GLU A 93 -1.52 15.23 -17.95
N ASN A 94 -1.72 13.90 -17.87
CA ASN A 94 -2.56 13.26 -16.86
C ASN A 94 -1.83 13.22 -15.50
N LEU A 95 -2.03 14.24 -14.66
CA LEU A 95 -1.25 14.42 -13.43
C LEU A 95 -1.72 13.53 -12.28
N LEU A 96 -3.00 13.62 -11.89
CA LEU A 96 -3.53 12.96 -10.70
C LEU A 96 -4.92 12.41 -10.96
N VAL A 97 -5.18 11.17 -10.54
CA VAL A 97 -6.52 10.59 -10.43
C VAL A 97 -6.85 10.29 -8.97
N ILE A 98 -8.08 10.58 -8.56
CA ILE A 98 -8.55 10.41 -7.19
C ILE A 98 -9.85 9.61 -7.21
N GLU A 99 -9.91 8.56 -6.39
CA GLU A 99 -11.16 7.86 -6.04
C GLU A 99 -11.49 8.17 -4.58
N VAL A 100 -12.77 8.42 -4.30
CA VAL A 100 -13.27 8.89 -3.01
C VAL A 100 -14.32 7.92 -2.52
N LYS A 101 -14.19 7.48 -1.27
CA LYS A 101 -15.17 6.62 -0.63
C LYS A 101 -15.46 7.06 0.79
N LYS A 102 -16.75 7.12 1.16
CA LYS A 102 -17.14 7.48 2.52
C LYS A 102 -16.87 6.34 3.51
N SER A 103 -16.64 6.68 4.78
CA SER A 103 -16.56 5.71 5.87
C SER A 103 -17.87 4.94 6.07
N THR A 104 -19.02 5.55 5.74
CA THR A 104 -20.35 4.95 5.79
C THR A 104 -20.58 3.88 4.72
N ASN A 105 -19.72 3.80 3.70
CA ASN A 105 -19.75 2.73 2.72
C ASN A 105 -19.02 1.49 3.28
N VAL A 106 -19.78 0.42 3.55
CA VAL A 106 -19.26 -0.83 4.15
C VAL A 106 -18.63 -1.78 3.14
N LEU A 107 -18.68 -1.45 1.84
CA LEU A 107 -18.11 -2.31 0.81
C LEU A 107 -16.57 -2.26 0.87
N PRO A 108 -15.90 -3.40 0.62
CA PRO A 108 -14.44 -3.47 0.60
C PRO A 108 -13.82 -2.56 -0.48
N ASP A 109 -12.56 -2.14 -0.28
CA ASP A 109 -11.87 -1.14 -1.12
C ASP A 109 -11.05 -1.77 -2.26
N GLU A 110 -10.85 -3.09 -2.24
CA GLU A 110 -9.94 -3.77 -3.16
C GLU A 110 -10.37 -3.63 -4.63
N ALA A 111 -11.67 -3.62 -4.90
CA ALA A 111 -12.18 -3.40 -6.25
C ALA A 111 -11.86 -1.99 -6.74
N ASP A 112 -12.05 -0.97 -5.89
CA ASP A 112 -11.79 0.43 -6.19
C ASP A 112 -10.28 0.69 -6.38
N LEU A 113 -9.45 0.13 -5.49
CA LEU A 113 -7.99 0.22 -5.56
C LEU A 113 -7.43 -0.44 -6.83
N ARG A 114 -7.92 -1.64 -7.19
CA ARG A 114 -7.51 -2.31 -8.44
C ARG A 114 -7.94 -1.54 -9.68
N LYS A 115 -9.17 -1.00 -9.68
CA LYS A 115 -9.65 -0.12 -10.75
C LYS A 115 -8.76 1.12 -10.89
N LEU A 116 -8.43 1.76 -9.76
CA LEU A 116 -7.57 2.95 -9.71
C LEU A 116 -6.15 2.66 -10.21
N GLU A 117 -5.56 1.53 -9.81
CA GLU A 117 -4.26 1.07 -10.30
C GLU A 117 -4.27 0.88 -11.83
N LYS A 118 -5.32 0.27 -12.37
CA LYS A 118 -5.46 0.08 -13.82
C LYS A 118 -5.71 1.38 -14.58
N ILE A 119 -6.44 2.34 -13.99
CA ILE A 119 -6.57 3.70 -14.56
C ILE A 119 -5.19 4.34 -14.61
N LYS A 120 -4.43 4.29 -13.51
CA LYS A 120 -3.09 4.86 -13.44
C LYS A 120 -2.19 4.32 -14.55
N GLU A 121 -2.13 3.00 -14.70
CA GLU A 121 -1.29 2.33 -15.69
C GLU A 121 -1.73 2.57 -17.13
N GLN A 122 -3.01 2.33 -17.44
CA GLN A 122 -3.50 2.29 -18.83
C GLN A 122 -3.81 3.67 -19.39
N ILE A 123 -4.15 4.64 -18.53
CA ILE A 123 -4.56 6.01 -18.90
C ILE A 123 -3.42 7.00 -18.59
N ALA A 124 -2.24 6.48 -18.20
CA ALA A 124 -1.00 7.21 -17.98
C ALA A 124 -1.08 8.33 -16.92
N TYR A 125 -1.86 8.14 -15.84
CA TYR A 125 -1.82 9.11 -14.72
C TYR A 125 -0.52 9.00 -13.94
N ARG A 126 0.17 10.13 -13.77
CA ARG A 126 1.42 10.21 -13.03
C ARG A 126 1.26 9.85 -11.55
N PHE A 127 0.14 10.22 -10.93
CA PHE A 127 -0.17 9.87 -9.55
C PHE A 127 -1.62 9.39 -9.41
N ALA A 128 -1.88 8.54 -8.42
CA ALA A 128 -3.21 8.05 -8.10
C ALA A 128 -3.40 8.01 -6.59
N VAL A 129 -4.57 8.42 -6.10
CA VAL A 129 -4.89 8.48 -4.66
C VAL A 129 -6.27 7.92 -4.40
N PHE A 130 -6.38 7.10 -3.37
CA PHE A 130 -7.64 6.70 -2.79
C PHE A 130 -7.87 7.50 -1.49
N LEU A 131 -9.02 8.17 -1.38
CA LEU A 131 -9.41 8.95 -0.21
C LEU A 131 -10.57 8.26 0.51
N ARG A 132 -10.33 7.83 1.75
CA ARG A 132 -11.39 7.39 2.67
C ARG A 132 -11.83 8.58 3.52
N LEU A 133 -13.06 9.04 3.32
CA LEU A 133 -13.61 10.22 3.97
C LEU A 133 -14.60 9.86 5.09
N PRO A 134 -14.31 10.21 6.36
CA PRO A 134 -15.27 10.15 7.45
C PRO A 134 -16.52 10.98 7.12
N ALA A 135 -17.68 10.35 7.20
CA ALA A 135 -18.99 10.95 6.98
C ALA A 135 -19.99 10.53 8.07
N GLY A 136 -21.15 11.18 8.10
CA GLY A 136 -22.14 10.95 9.16
C GLY A 136 -21.76 11.63 10.48
N GLN A 137 -22.20 11.07 11.61
CA GLN A 137 -21.92 11.66 12.94
C GLN A 137 -20.41 11.74 13.24
N ASP A 138 -19.63 10.83 12.69
CA ASP A 138 -18.17 10.74 12.86
C ASP A 138 -17.39 11.50 11.77
N ALA A 139 -18.01 12.49 11.11
CA ALA A 139 -17.38 13.30 10.07
C ALA A 139 -16.28 14.23 10.63
N ALA A 140 -15.11 13.64 10.90
CA ALA A 140 -13.93 14.29 11.43
C ALA A 140 -12.79 14.33 10.40
N ARG A 141 -12.22 15.52 10.20
CA ARG A 141 -11.07 15.73 9.28
C ARG A 141 -9.84 14.90 9.66
N ALA A 142 -9.62 14.68 10.95
CA ALA A 142 -8.48 13.94 11.46
C ALA A 142 -8.49 12.46 11.05
N ASP A 143 -9.66 11.90 10.77
CA ASP A 143 -9.84 10.48 10.44
C ASP A 143 -9.83 10.21 8.92
N VAL A 144 -9.60 11.25 8.10
CA VAL A 144 -9.42 11.09 6.66
C VAL A 144 -8.18 10.26 6.39
N ARG A 145 -8.33 9.20 5.59
CA ARG A 145 -7.19 8.38 5.13
C ARG A 145 -6.90 8.66 3.66
N MET A 146 -5.62 8.84 3.36
CA MET A 146 -5.11 9.06 2.01
C MET A 146 -4.13 7.94 1.67
N THR A 147 -4.42 7.20 0.61
CA THR A 147 -3.60 6.08 0.16
C THR A 147 -3.13 6.32 -1.26
N TRP A 148 -1.84 6.52 -1.46
CA TRP A 148 -1.24 6.64 -2.80
C TRP A 148 -1.15 5.27 -3.47
N VAL A 149 -1.50 5.20 -4.76
CA VAL A 149 -1.54 3.97 -5.57
C VAL A 149 -0.42 4.00 -6.62
N GLY A 150 0.34 2.92 -6.72
CA GLY A 150 1.48 2.72 -7.63
C GLY A 150 2.48 1.72 -7.05
N PRO A 151 3.56 1.36 -7.78
CA PRO A 151 4.65 0.57 -7.23
C PRO A 151 5.15 1.30 -5.98
N GLN A 152 4.94 0.68 -4.82
CA GLN A 152 4.97 1.40 -3.55
C GLN A 152 6.39 1.87 -3.23
N LEU A 153 6.74 3.12 -3.50
CA LEU A 153 7.64 3.80 -2.56
C LEU A 153 6.87 3.92 -1.25
N ARG A 154 7.02 2.91 -0.40
CA ARG A 154 6.58 2.89 1.00
C ARG A 154 7.22 4.07 1.71
N ASN A 155 6.58 5.22 1.65
CA ASN A 155 6.85 6.35 2.51
C ASN A 155 5.49 6.89 2.91
N LEU A 156 4.99 6.43 4.05
CA LEU A 156 4.07 7.13 4.95
C LEU A 156 4.01 6.28 6.23
N ASN A 157 4.85 6.68 7.19
CA ASN A 157 5.24 6.07 8.47
C ASN A 157 6.62 5.39 8.45
N SER A 158 7.69 6.15 8.19
CA SER A 158 8.99 5.73 8.71
C SER A 158 9.01 5.97 10.22
N ALA A 159 8.51 5.01 11.00
CA ALA A 159 9.45 4.41 11.93
C ALA A 159 10.60 3.95 11.02
N SER A 160 11.76 4.60 11.11
CA SER A 160 12.92 4.25 10.28
C SER A 160 13.09 2.73 10.30
N ILE A 161 13.01 2.08 9.13
CA ILE A 161 13.28 0.63 9.04
C ILE A 161 14.65 0.42 9.67
N THR A 162 14.67 -0.26 10.81
CA THR A 162 15.87 -0.34 11.63
C THR A 162 16.72 -1.50 11.14
N GLU A 163 17.96 -1.23 10.76
CA GLU A 163 18.97 -2.27 10.59
C GLU A 163 19.48 -2.68 11.98
N TYR A 164 19.27 -3.94 12.34
CA TYR A 164 19.77 -4.52 13.57
C TYR A 164 21.14 -5.16 13.33
N PRO A 165 22.13 -4.93 14.22
CA PRO A 165 23.40 -5.62 14.13
C PRO A 165 23.21 -7.11 14.38
N PHE A 166 23.93 -7.94 13.62
CA PHE A 166 23.86 -9.39 13.79
C PHE A 166 24.41 -9.81 15.17
N PRO A 167 23.61 -10.46 16.03
CA PRO A 167 24.00 -10.73 17.42
C PRO A 167 24.93 -11.95 17.60
N TRP A 168 25.32 -12.58 16.49
CA TRP A 168 26.07 -13.83 16.45
C TRP A 168 25.45 -14.89 17.37
N PRO A 169 24.21 -15.31 17.06
CA PRO A 169 23.46 -16.17 17.96
C PRO A 169 23.97 -17.62 17.85
N ASP A 170 23.75 -18.41 18.89
CA ASP A 170 24.19 -19.79 19.01
C ASP A 170 23.19 -20.58 19.86
N GLU A 171 23.46 -21.86 20.11
CA GLU A 171 22.63 -22.74 20.94
C GLU A 171 22.39 -22.16 22.36
N HIS A 172 23.40 -21.52 22.96
CA HIS A 172 23.28 -20.91 24.29
C HIS A 172 22.43 -19.62 24.28
N LYS A 173 22.39 -18.92 23.14
CA LYS A 173 21.58 -17.71 22.92
C LYS A 173 20.22 -17.99 22.27
N GLY A 174 19.85 -19.26 22.10
CA GLY A 174 18.55 -19.65 21.54
C GLY A 174 18.34 -19.24 20.07
N TYR A 175 19.42 -18.97 19.32
CA TYR A 175 19.37 -18.56 17.91
C TYR A 175 18.56 -17.28 17.60
N GLN A 176 18.24 -16.45 18.60
CA GLN A 176 17.46 -15.23 18.41
C GLN A 176 18.28 -14.12 17.73
N VAL A 177 17.67 -13.45 16.76
CA VAL A 177 18.29 -12.41 15.94
C VAL A 177 17.83 -11.01 16.36
N PHE A 178 16.63 -10.87 16.91
CA PHE A 178 16.04 -9.59 17.28
C PHE A 178 15.89 -9.42 18.80
N PRO A 179 15.68 -8.19 19.28
CA PRO A 179 15.41 -7.94 20.70
C PRO A 179 14.20 -8.72 21.21
N GLU A 180 14.25 -9.15 22.47
CA GLU A 180 13.19 -9.92 23.14
C GLU A 180 11.80 -9.25 23.04
N ALA A 181 11.74 -7.92 23.10
CA ALA A 181 10.50 -7.17 22.93
C ALA A 181 9.81 -7.38 21.57
N MET A 182 10.58 -7.65 20.52
CA MET A 182 10.05 -7.97 19.18
C MET A 182 9.71 -9.45 19.06
N GLU A 183 10.53 -10.32 19.64
CA GLU A 183 10.30 -11.78 19.65
C GLU A 183 9.01 -12.16 20.42
N ASN A 184 8.56 -11.31 21.34
CA ASN A 184 7.38 -11.51 22.18
C ASN A 184 6.16 -10.64 21.75
N ASP A 185 6.22 -9.94 20.62
CA ASP A 185 5.12 -9.13 20.11
C ASP A 185 4.24 -9.96 19.16
N ASP A 186 2.98 -10.20 19.54
CA ASP A 186 2.02 -11.01 18.78
C ASP A 186 1.71 -10.47 17.36
N LEU A 187 2.03 -9.21 17.10
CA LEU A 187 1.86 -8.59 15.79
C LEU A 187 3.14 -8.60 14.95
N VAL A 188 4.27 -9.03 15.50
CA VAL A 188 5.56 -9.10 14.82
C VAL A 188 5.82 -10.53 14.36
N ALA A 189 6.35 -10.66 13.15
CA ALA A 189 6.83 -11.92 12.61
C ALA A 189 8.09 -11.69 11.78
N PHE A 190 8.75 -12.78 11.38
CA PHE A 190 10.06 -12.76 10.76
C PHE A 190 10.05 -13.53 9.45
N HIS A 191 10.81 -13.07 8.47
CA HIS A 191 10.99 -13.74 7.19
C HIS A 191 12.47 -13.84 6.83
N GLY A 192 12.95 -15.05 6.60
CA GLY A 192 14.32 -15.31 6.14
C GLY A 192 14.40 -15.35 4.62
N THR A 193 15.37 -14.67 4.01
CA THR A 193 15.59 -14.75 2.55
C THR A 193 17.04 -14.45 2.18
N ALA A 194 17.37 -14.52 0.89
CA ALA A 194 18.67 -14.08 0.38
C ALA A 194 18.80 -12.56 0.51
N ARG A 195 19.98 -12.04 0.86
CA ARG A 195 20.21 -10.59 1.00
C ARG A 195 19.86 -9.80 -0.26
N ALA A 196 20.07 -10.38 -1.44
CA ALA A 196 19.72 -9.76 -2.72
C ALA A 196 18.23 -9.41 -2.86
N ASN A 197 17.34 -10.04 -2.09
CA ASN A 197 15.89 -9.75 -2.15
C ASN A 197 15.47 -8.55 -1.28
N LEU A 198 16.31 -8.12 -0.33
CA LEU A 198 15.93 -7.12 0.68
C LEU A 198 15.48 -5.81 0.06
N ASP A 199 16.30 -5.24 -0.82
CA ASP A 199 16.05 -3.91 -1.39
C ASP A 199 14.75 -3.93 -2.22
N SER A 200 14.49 -5.03 -2.94
CA SER A 200 13.22 -5.22 -3.64
C SER A 200 12.04 -5.36 -2.68
N ILE A 201 12.19 -6.09 -1.57
CA ILE A 201 11.10 -6.25 -0.58
C ILE A 201 10.78 -4.92 0.11
N ILE A 202 11.80 -4.13 0.45
CA ILE A 202 11.62 -2.80 1.05
C ILE A 202 10.90 -1.87 0.05
N ASN A 203 11.35 -1.87 -1.20
CA ASN A 203 10.85 -0.93 -2.21
C ASN A 203 9.59 -1.37 -2.95
N ASN A 204 9.26 -2.66 -2.96
CA ASN A 204 8.16 -3.20 -3.76
C ASN A 204 7.23 -4.13 -2.96
N GLY A 205 7.49 -4.32 -1.66
CA GLY A 205 6.79 -5.28 -0.83
C GLY A 205 7.17 -6.73 -1.13
N PHE A 206 6.55 -7.65 -0.39
CA PHE A 206 6.69 -9.07 -0.64
C PHE A 206 5.93 -9.47 -1.90
N GLN A 207 6.47 -10.44 -2.65
CA GLN A 207 5.88 -10.97 -3.87
C GLN A 207 5.97 -12.50 -3.85
N PHE A 208 5.02 -13.18 -4.50
CA PHE A 208 5.12 -14.62 -4.71
C PHE A 208 6.19 -14.91 -5.77
N ALA A 209 7.08 -15.86 -5.47
CA ALA A 209 8.11 -16.28 -6.40
C ALA A 209 7.70 -17.56 -7.14
N GLY A 210 7.65 -17.49 -8.48
CA GLY A 210 7.43 -18.66 -9.33
C GLY A 210 6.06 -19.33 -9.12
N SER A 211 6.05 -20.64 -8.88
CA SER A 211 4.84 -21.45 -8.66
C SER A 211 4.35 -21.50 -7.21
N LEU A 212 5.05 -20.82 -6.28
CA LEU A 212 4.65 -20.79 -4.87
C LEU A 212 3.36 -19.99 -4.70
N GLN A 213 2.41 -20.53 -3.95
CA GLN A 213 1.11 -19.91 -3.67
C GLN A 213 1.03 -19.34 -2.25
N SER A 214 2.14 -19.30 -1.51
CA SER A 214 2.19 -18.76 -0.16
C SER A 214 3.56 -18.20 0.22
N LEU A 215 3.55 -17.28 1.19
CA LEU A 215 4.72 -16.79 1.90
C LEU A 215 4.58 -17.15 3.38
N SER A 216 5.69 -17.53 4.00
CA SER A 216 5.73 -17.88 5.42
C SER A 216 6.48 -16.82 6.21
N PHE A 217 5.91 -16.45 7.35
CA PHE A 217 6.51 -15.58 8.35
C PHE A 217 6.52 -16.31 9.69
N ALA A 218 7.69 -16.54 10.26
CA ALA A 218 7.83 -17.20 11.55
C ALA A 218 7.52 -16.24 12.70
N LYS A 219 6.84 -16.70 13.75
CA LYS A 219 6.59 -15.89 14.96
C LYS A 219 7.86 -15.58 15.76
N HIS A 220 8.91 -16.38 15.55
CA HIS A 220 10.21 -16.17 16.16
C HIS A 220 11.32 -16.20 15.12
N SER A 221 12.36 -15.38 15.32
CA SER A 221 13.43 -15.24 14.34
C SER A 221 14.31 -16.48 14.10
N PRO A 222 14.49 -17.46 15.03
CA PRO A 222 15.35 -18.62 14.78
C PRO A 222 14.98 -19.44 13.54
N SER A 223 13.68 -19.67 13.30
CA SER A 223 13.21 -20.36 12.09
C SER A 223 13.55 -19.58 10.82
N SER A 224 13.44 -18.26 10.88
CA SER A 224 13.80 -17.38 9.76
C SER A 224 15.31 -17.28 9.56
N LEU A 225 16.11 -17.36 10.62
CA LEU A 225 17.57 -17.43 10.54
C LEU A 225 18.02 -18.68 9.77
N SER A 226 17.42 -19.83 10.07
CA SER A 226 17.65 -21.07 9.33
C SER A 226 17.31 -20.91 7.84
N HIS A 227 16.15 -20.31 7.55
CA HIS A 227 15.76 -20.08 6.16
C HIS A 227 16.70 -19.09 5.43
N ALA A 228 17.09 -18.00 6.09
CA ALA A 228 18.04 -17.01 5.54
C ALA A 228 19.40 -17.67 5.19
N CYS A 229 19.89 -18.58 6.04
CA CYS A 229 21.10 -19.35 5.74
C CYS A 229 20.90 -20.27 4.52
N SER A 230 19.76 -20.97 4.43
CA SER A 230 19.48 -21.88 3.31
C SER A 230 19.28 -21.19 1.95
N ARG A 231 19.01 -19.87 1.96
CA ARG A 231 18.74 -19.08 0.75
C ARG A 231 19.99 -18.41 0.16
N ARG A 232 21.14 -18.56 0.80
CA ARG A 232 22.42 -18.05 0.27
C ARG A 232 22.79 -18.75 -1.03
N SER A 233 23.51 -18.04 -1.89
CA SER A 233 24.04 -18.55 -3.15
C SER A 233 25.38 -17.89 -3.45
N GLU A 234 26.09 -18.34 -4.49
CA GLU A 234 27.30 -17.65 -4.96
C GLU A 234 27.03 -16.19 -5.34
N SER A 235 25.84 -15.89 -5.87
CA SER A 235 25.40 -14.54 -6.25
C SER A 235 24.85 -13.70 -5.08
N SER A 236 24.53 -14.32 -3.95
CA SER A 236 24.05 -13.66 -2.73
C SER A 236 24.56 -14.45 -1.51
N PRO A 237 25.85 -14.31 -1.15
CA PRO A 237 26.47 -15.13 -0.11
C PRO A 237 25.96 -14.80 1.30
N GLU A 238 25.34 -13.64 1.48
CA GLU A 238 24.69 -13.22 2.72
C GLU A 238 23.19 -13.55 2.70
N GLY A 239 22.66 -13.83 3.90
CA GLY A 239 21.22 -13.93 4.14
C GLY A 239 20.69 -12.65 4.77
N VAL A 240 19.37 -12.56 4.91
CA VAL A 240 18.72 -11.52 5.70
C VAL A 240 17.52 -12.10 6.44
N VAL A 241 17.33 -11.69 7.69
CA VAL A 241 16.06 -11.87 8.41
C VAL A 241 15.35 -10.53 8.47
N ILE A 242 14.11 -10.49 8.00
CA ILE A 242 13.29 -9.28 7.93
C ILE A 242 12.22 -9.37 9.01
N ALA A 243 12.13 -8.38 9.89
CA ALA A 243 11.05 -8.24 10.86
C ALA A 243 9.91 -7.43 10.26
N VAL A 244 8.70 -7.96 10.39
CA VAL A 244 7.49 -7.35 9.84
C VAL A 244 6.39 -7.24 10.88
N ARG A 245 5.51 -6.25 10.74
CA ARG A 245 4.34 -6.03 11.60
C ARG A 245 3.05 -6.22 10.80
N PHE A 246 2.13 -6.99 11.37
CA PHE A 246 0.78 -7.15 10.83
C PHE A 246 -0.18 -6.15 11.48
N ALA A 247 -1.06 -5.57 10.66
CA ALA A 247 -2.13 -4.72 11.16
C ALA A 247 -3.18 -5.57 11.92
N PRO A 248 -3.66 -5.13 13.09
CA PRO A 248 -4.73 -5.82 13.79
C PRO A 248 -6.11 -5.52 13.16
N PRO A 249 -7.03 -6.50 13.14
CA PRO A 249 -6.81 -7.91 13.48
C PRO A 249 -6.06 -8.63 12.36
N ILE A 250 -5.14 -9.54 12.69
CA ILE A 250 -4.45 -10.37 11.68
C ILE A 250 -5.52 -11.05 10.80
N PRO A 251 -5.62 -10.73 9.49
CA PRO A 251 -6.76 -11.14 8.67
C PRO A 251 -6.84 -12.67 8.52
N ARG A 252 -7.80 -13.29 9.21
CA ARG A 252 -7.95 -14.75 9.26
C ARG A 252 -8.43 -15.47 7.98
N PRO A 253 -9.03 -14.84 6.95
CA PRO A 253 -9.41 -15.58 5.75
C PRO A 253 -8.26 -15.74 4.72
N TYR A 254 -7.11 -15.09 4.91
CA TYR A 254 -5.98 -15.10 3.96
C TYR A 254 -4.66 -15.56 4.58
N ILE A 255 -4.72 -15.91 5.86
CA ILE A 255 -3.59 -16.25 6.71
C ILE A 255 -3.93 -17.53 7.47
N ALA A 256 -3.14 -18.60 7.27
CA ALA A 256 -3.14 -19.72 8.20
C ALA A 256 -2.14 -19.39 9.31
N VAL A 257 -2.65 -19.07 10.50
CA VAL A 257 -1.83 -18.87 11.70
C VAL A 257 -1.66 -20.22 12.37
N GLU A 258 -0.49 -20.81 12.20
CA GLU A 258 -0.08 -22.02 12.91
C GLU A 258 0.57 -21.66 14.25
N THR A 259 0.96 -22.68 15.02
CA THR A 259 1.59 -22.48 16.34
C THR A 259 2.88 -21.67 16.20
N SER A 260 3.68 -21.92 15.18
CA SER A 260 4.99 -21.29 14.95
C SER A 260 5.04 -20.27 13.81
N ASP A 261 4.13 -20.36 12.84
CA ASP A 261 4.25 -19.64 11.57
C ASP A 261 2.92 -19.01 11.11
N ILE A 262 3.06 -18.01 10.26
CA ILE A 262 1.98 -17.27 9.61
C ILE A 262 2.15 -17.49 8.11
N HIS A 263 1.24 -18.25 7.50
CA HIS A 263 1.23 -18.47 6.05
C HIS A 263 0.28 -17.51 5.36
N VAL A 264 0.81 -16.64 4.51
CA VAL A 264 0.07 -15.65 3.73
C VAL A 264 -0.15 -16.17 2.32
N TYR A 265 -1.40 -16.32 1.92
CA TYR A 265 -1.81 -16.84 0.60
C TYR A 265 -2.28 -15.73 -0.35
N ARG A 266 -2.47 -14.51 0.16
CA ARG A 266 -2.82 -13.31 -0.63
C ARG A 266 -2.08 -12.11 -0.06
N LEU A 267 -1.51 -11.29 -0.94
CA LEU A 267 -0.69 -10.13 -0.57
C LEU A 267 -1.40 -8.80 -0.77
N ASN A 268 -2.74 -8.81 -0.72
CA ASN A 268 -3.57 -7.61 -0.83
C ASN A 268 -3.26 -6.62 0.30
N GLU A 269 -2.98 -7.14 1.50
CA GLU A 269 -2.45 -6.40 2.64
C GLU A 269 -1.03 -6.88 2.92
N GLN A 270 -0.07 -5.99 2.73
CA GLN A 270 1.34 -6.29 2.99
C GLN A 270 1.63 -6.08 4.48
N PRO A 271 2.40 -6.96 5.13
CA PRO A 271 2.93 -6.62 6.43
C PRO A 271 3.94 -5.47 6.29
N GLU A 272 3.95 -4.57 7.27
CA GLU A 272 4.87 -3.45 7.33
C GLU A 272 6.28 -3.99 7.65
N VAL A 273 7.29 -3.62 6.88
CA VAL A 273 8.68 -3.95 7.24
C VAL A 273 9.13 -2.95 8.29
N ILE A 274 9.44 -3.42 9.49
CA ILE A 274 9.81 -2.58 10.63
C ILE A 274 11.32 -2.65 10.93
N GLY A 275 12.02 -3.66 10.40
CA GLY A 275 13.46 -3.78 10.52
C GLY A 275 14.01 -5.01 9.81
N TYR A 276 15.34 -5.12 9.77
CA TYR A 276 16.02 -6.30 9.23
C TYR A 276 17.36 -6.51 9.90
N CYS A 277 17.90 -7.72 9.78
CA CYS A 277 19.23 -8.08 10.22
C CYS A 277 19.93 -8.86 9.12
N ASN A 278 21.08 -8.36 8.65
CA ASN A 278 21.92 -9.07 7.71
C ASN A 278 22.54 -10.29 8.41
N VAL A 279 22.58 -11.43 7.71
CA VAL A 279 23.17 -12.68 8.22
C VAL A 279 24.49 -12.91 7.46
N PRO A 280 25.65 -12.70 8.11
CA PRO A 280 26.96 -12.74 7.48
C PRO A 280 27.26 -14.07 6.78
N ALA A 281 27.98 -14.03 5.65
CA ALA A 281 28.31 -15.20 4.86
C ALA A 281 29.14 -16.26 5.63
N ASP A 282 29.93 -15.82 6.61
CA ASP A 282 30.77 -16.64 7.48
C ASP A 282 30.04 -17.19 8.72
N TYR A 283 28.81 -16.77 8.97
CA TYR A 283 27.97 -17.38 10.00
C TYR A 283 27.48 -18.75 9.53
N VAL A 284 27.76 -19.79 10.34
CA VAL A 284 27.32 -21.16 10.10
C VAL A 284 26.35 -21.56 11.20
N LEU A 285 25.09 -21.81 10.83
CA LEU A 285 24.10 -22.38 11.74
C LEU A 285 24.50 -23.82 12.07
N ARG A 286 24.60 -24.13 13.37
CA ARG A 286 25.04 -25.44 13.88
C ARG A 286 23.88 -26.23 14.45
#